data_AF-A0A843W5I8-F1
#
_entry.id   AF-A0A843W5I8-F1
#
_cell.length_a   1.000
_cell.length_b   1.000
_cell.length_c   1.000
_cell.angle_alpha   90.00
_cell.angle_beta   90.00
_cell.angle_gamma   90.00
#
_symmetry.space_group_name_H-M   'P 1'
#
loop_
_entity.id
_entity.type
_entity.pdbx_description
1 polymer ?
#
loop_
_entity_poly.entity_id
_entity_poly.type
_entity_poly.pdbx_seq_one_letter_code
_entity_poly.pdbx_strand_id
1 'polypeptide(L)' 'MKVNRAANPEANMHTSGSVSFATHQSRLEKELKRPTTFQEVFDKTHNKKGMDQYISDRAREVAVRVV' A
#
# COMPACT_ATOMS: atom_id res chain seq x y z
N MET A 1 35.58 2.19 -0.10
CA MET A 1 35.05 0.88 0.35
C MET A 1 33.53 0.93 0.33
N LYS A 2 32.88 0.00 -0.36
CA LYS A 2 31.41 -0.11 -0.40
C LYS A 2 31.00 -0.86 0.86
N VAL A 3 30.56 -0.14 1.89
CA VAL A 3 30.10 -0.75 3.14
C VAL A 3 28.88 -1.63 2.84
N ASN A 4 28.90 -2.89 3.28
CA ASN A 4 27.73 -3.76 3.20
C ASN A 4 26.65 -3.17 4.10
N ARG A 5 25.52 -2.76 3.50
CA ARG A 5 24.39 -2.15 4.22
C ARG A 5 23.90 -3.02 5.38
N ALA A 6 24.05 -4.34 5.25
CA ALA A 6 23.74 -5.34 6.27
C ALA A 6 24.64 -5.31 7.52
N ALA A 7 25.83 -4.68 7.48
CA ALA A 7 26.70 -4.56 8.65
C ALA A 7 26.44 -3.30 9.48
N ASN A 8 25.52 -2.43 9.06
CA ASN A 8 25.11 -1.30 9.88
C ASN A 8 23.92 -1.74 10.76
N PRO A 9 24.07 -1.83 12.10
CA PRO A 9 22.97 -2.19 13.00
C PRO A 9 21.84 -1.15 13.03
N GLU A 10 22.08 0.09 12.57
CA GLU A 10 21.02 1.10 12.37
C GLU A 10 20.37 1.01 10.98
N ALA A 11 20.90 0.20 10.06
CA ALA A 11 20.26 0.00 8.77
C ALA A 11 19.06 -0.93 8.98
N ASN A 12 17.88 -0.31 9.02
CA ASN A 12 16.61 -1.02 8.97
C ASN A 12 16.51 -1.78 7.63
N MET A 13 16.92 -3.04 7.63
CA MET A 13 16.81 -3.93 6.47
C MET A 13 15.35 -4.35 6.32
N HIS A 14 14.56 -3.50 5.66
CA HIS A 14 13.21 -3.87 5.26
C HIS A 14 13.30 -4.85 4.08
N THR A 15 13.43 -6.14 4.39
CA THR A 15 13.63 -7.22 3.39
C THR A 15 12.31 -7.80 2.87
N SER A 16 11.18 -7.14 3.13
CA SER A 16 9.90 -7.57 2.58
C SER A 16 9.48 -6.58 1.52
N GLY A 17 9.51 -7.01 0.26
CA GLY A 17 8.95 -6.21 -0.84
C GLY A 17 7.50 -5.86 -0.53
N SER A 18 7.11 -4.62 -0.81
CA SER A 18 5.71 -4.20 -0.66
C SER A 18 4.83 -5.05 -1.57
N VAL A 19 3.68 -5.50 -1.05
CA VAL A 19 2.69 -6.22 -1.85
C VAL A 19 2.21 -5.29 -2.98
N SER A 20 2.21 -5.81 -4.21
CA SER A 20 1.82 -5.01 -5.38
C SER A 20 0.33 -4.69 -5.38
N PHE A 21 -0.05 -3.59 -6.03
CA PHE A 21 -1.44 -3.18 -6.19
C PHE A 21 -2.30 -4.27 -6.85
N ALA A 22 -1.79 -4.92 -7.91
CA ALA A 22 -2.48 -6.02 -8.57
C ALA A 22 -2.77 -7.18 -7.61
N THR A 23 -1.85 -7.47 -6.67
CA THR A 23 -2.08 -8.49 -5.65
C THR A 23 -3.20 -8.09 -4.69
N HIS A 24 -3.26 -6.81 -4.31
CA HIS A 24 -4.37 -6.28 -3.50
C HIS A 24 -5.70 -6.32 -4.25
N GLN A 25 -5.71 -5.97 -5.54
CA GLN A 25 -6.87 -6.07 -6.40
C GLN A 25 -7.39 -7.50 -6.48
N SER A 26 -6.55 -8.48 -6.85
CA SER A 26 -6.96 -9.88 -6.95
C SER A 26 -7.46 -10.47 -5.63
N ARG A 27 -6.94 -10.01 -4.48
CA ARG A 27 -7.46 -10.41 -3.16
C ARG A 27 -8.85 -9.82 -2.92
N LEU A 28 -9.03 -8.53 -3.22
CA LEU A 28 -10.31 -7.84 -3.04
C LEU A 28 -11.40 -8.40 -3.95
N GLU A 29 -11.07 -8.73 -5.20
CA GLU A 29 -12.01 -9.34 -6.14
C GLU A 29 -12.49 -10.71 -5.69
N LYS A 30 -11.60 -11.52 -5.10
CA LYS A 30 -11.95 -12.81 -4.49
C LYS A 30 -12.85 -12.64 -3.28
N GLU A 31 -12.57 -11.65 -2.44
CA GLU A 31 -13.39 -11.35 -1.25
C GLU A 31 -14.79 -10.87 -1.64
N LEU A 32 -14.90 -9.99 -2.63
CA LEU A 32 -16.18 -9.41 -3.06
C LEU A 32 -16.91 -10.22 -4.13
N LYS A 33 -16.26 -11.25 -4.70
CA LYS A 33 -16.75 -12.07 -5.82
C LYS A 33 -17.19 -11.24 -7.03
N ARG A 34 -16.59 -10.07 -7.22
CA ARG A 34 -16.84 -9.15 -8.33
C ARG A 34 -15.57 -8.40 -8.72
N PRO A 35 -15.49 -7.85 -9.94
CA PRO A 35 -14.42 -6.92 -10.31
C PRO A 35 -14.38 -5.73 -9.36
N THR A 36 -13.16 -5.29 -9.04
CA THR A 36 -12.94 -4.16 -8.13
C THR A 36 -12.38 -2.97 -8.87
N THR A 37 -12.83 -1.79 -8.46
CA THR A 37 -12.33 -0.53 -9.00
C THR A 37 -11.02 -0.13 -8.33
N PHE A 38 -10.28 0.76 -8.99
CA PHE A 38 -9.05 1.29 -8.42
C PHE A 38 -9.28 1.96 -7.05
N GLN A 39 -10.37 2.72 -6.92
CA GLN A 39 -10.72 3.45 -5.70
C GLN A 39 -10.89 2.48 -4.52
N GLU A 40 -11.62 1.38 -4.71
CA GLU A 40 -11.87 0.39 -3.65
C GLU A 40 -10.59 -0.29 -3.15
N VAL A 41 -9.67 -0.59 -4.06
CA VAL A 41 -8.36 -1.14 -3.70
C VAL A 41 -7.51 -0.09 -3.00
N PHE A 42 -7.55 1.16 -3.48
CA PHE A 42 -6.82 2.28 -2.91
C PHE A 42 -7.28 2.59 -1.48
N ASP A 43 -8.58 2.69 -1.26
CA ASP A 43 -9.17 2.96 0.06
C ASP A 43 -8.86 1.83 1.05
N LYS A 44 -8.97 0.57 0.63
CA LYS A 44 -8.63 -0.58 1.49
C LYS A 44 -7.16 -0.60 1.91
N THR A 45 -6.26 -0.07 1.09
CA THR A 45 -4.80 -0.11 1.32
C THR A 45 -4.26 1.16 1.96
N HIS A 46 -4.93 2.30 1.80
CA HIS A 46 -4.45 3.61 2.22
C HIS A 46 -5.30 4.28 3.30
N ASN A 47 -6.35 3.61 3.81
CA ASN A 47 -7.08 4.07 5.00
C ASN A 47 -6.48 3.53 6.30
N LYS A 48 -6.53 4.36 7.34
CA LYS A 48 -6.19 3.94 8.70
C LYS A 48 -7.19 2.91 9.17
N LYS A 49 -6.70 1.81 9.75
CA LYS A 49 -7.56 0.73 10.25
C LYS A 49 -8.52 1.28 11.31
N GLY A 50 -9.83 1.19 11.04
CA GLY A 50 -10.88 1.66 11.96
C GLY A 50 -11.17 3.16 11.91
N MET A 51 -10.60 3.90 10.96
CA MET A 51 -10.94 5.30 10.69
C MET A 51 -11.18 5.50 9.20
N ASP A 52 -12.17 6.30 8.85
CA ASP A 52 -12.43 6.69 7.47
C ASP A 52 -11.52 7.85 7.04
N GLN A 53 -10.21 7.69 7.29
CA GLN A 53 -9.20 8.70 7.06
C GLN A 53 -7.97 8.06 6.41
N TYR A 54 -7.45 8.72 5.38
CA TYR A 54 -6.22 8.31 4.72
C TYR A 54 -5.02 8.35 5.68
N ILE A 55 -4.09 7.44 5.47
CA ILE A 55 -2.85 7.32 6.25
C ILE A 55 -1.92 8.51 6.01
N SER A 56 -2.00 9.17 4.85
CA SER A 56 -1.14 10.30 4.50
C SER A 56 -1.84 11.33 3.59
N ASP A 57 -1.37 12.57 3.63
CA ASP A 57 -1.84 13.64 2.74
C ASP A 57 -1.60 13.32 1.26
N ARG A 58 -0.49 12.61 0.96
CA ARG A 58 -0.23 12.11 -0.39
C ARG A 58 -1.29 11.12 -0.85
N ALA A 59 -1.74 10.22 0.02
CA ALA A 59 -2.81 9.29 -0.34
C ALA A 59 -4.11 10.04 -0.64
N ARG A 60 -4.42 11.08 0.15
CA ARG A 60 -5.55 11.97 -0.11
C ARG A 60 -5.44 12.69 -1.45
N GLU A 61 -4.27 13.22 -1.79
CA GLU A 61 -4.05 13.89 -3.08
C GLU A 61 -4.22 12.94 -4.28
N VAL A 62 -3.70 11.71 -4.17
CA VAL A 62 -3.86 10.68 -5.21
C VAL A 62 -5.31 10.26 -5.34
N ALA A 63 -6.02 10.07 -4.23
CA ALA A 63 -7.45 9.73 -4.25
C ALA A 63 -8.28 10.80 -4.98
N VAL A 64 -7.96 12.08 -4.82
CA VAL A 64 -8.66 13.19 -5.48
C VAL A 64 -8.30 13.31 -6.96
N ARG A 65 -7.07 12.95 -7.36
CA ARG A 65 -6.60 13.04 -8.77
C ARG A 65 -7.10 11.90 -9.66
N VAL A 66 -7.56 10.80 -9.07
CA VAL A 66 -8.01 9.62 -9.82
C VAL A 66 -9.53 9.67 -10.12
N VAL A 67 -10.22 10.73 -9.68
CA VAL A 67 -11.63 11.02 -9.99
C VAL A 67 -11.74 11.89 -11.25
#